data_AF-A0A2K8T749-F1
#
_entry.id   AF-A0A2K8T749-F1
#
_cell.length_a   1.000
_cell.length_b   1.000
_cell.length_c   1.000
_cell.angle_alpha   90.00
_cell.angle_beta   90.00
_cell.angle_gamma   90.00
#
_symmetry.space_group_name_H-M   'P 1'
#
loop_
_entity.id
_entity.type
_entity.pdbx_description
1 polymer ?
#
loop_
_entity_poly.entity_id
_entity_poly.type
_entity_poly.pdbx_seq_one_letter_code
_entity_poly.pdbx_strand_id
1 'polypeptide(L)'
;MSQIEIAQIIEQIKQEITVDSNGQGKASIRATARLANIDATGLVRSLKTAVDNSRSKLVEKLIRKGFEAVEILGWSQSGIPDIAVATILHYYGYEAGKRCSEQALLACEAFESIGVRAWMQDIMGWTKPATQPQEQPSTPALPPVEQRLHTLVLAMKTLAELTGGRLNPYMEQQFKDYAGNLLAEHNRKLLTPSEERWLGVVNFAESELGKKVPLSGAHYRGHLGTWVRTFYPQLGSRQETRLVNGVQQPIYVYACHEPAVAAGLTKAVEEFFAHPSPGAALRQAGAFTRKSLVTA
;
A
#
# COMPACT_ATOMS: atom_id res chain seq x y z
N MET A 1 33.38 -21.11 6.95
CA MET A 1 33.83 -19.95 7.76
C MET A 1 32.86 -19.72 8.92
N SER A 2 33.31 -19.42 10.14
CA SER A 2 32.39 -19.30 11.30
C SER A 2 31.76 -17.89 11.41
N GLN A 3 30.55 -17.75 11.96
CA GLN A 3 29.91 -16.44 12.22
C GLN A 3 30.79 -15.50 13.07
N ILE A 4 31.69 -16.08 13.88
CA ILE A 4 32.66 -15.39 14.74
C ILE A 4 33.68 -14.60 13.90
N GLU A 5 34.06 -15.10 12.71
CA GLU A 5 35.01 -14.42 11.81
C GLU A 5 34.38 -13.18 11.15
N ILE A 6 33.09 -13.23 10.82
CA ILE A 6 32.37 -12.09 10.22
C ILE A 6 32.26 -10.93 11.22
N ALA A 7 31.96 -11.20 12.49
CA ALA A 7 31.88 -10.16 13.52
C ALA A 7 33.21 -9.42 13.72
N GLN A 8 34.34 -10.13 13.66
CA GLN A 8 35.67 -9.51 13.74
C GLN A 8 35.97 -8.61 12.53
N ILE A 9 35.56 -9.04 11.33
CA ILE A 9 35.69 -8.23 10.12
C ILE A 9 34.83 -6.95 10.24
N ILE A 10 33.62 -7.05 10.78
CA ILE A 10 32.73 -5.91 11.00
C ILE A 10 33.40 -4.83 11.87
N GLU A 11 34.03 -5.22 12.98
CA GLU A 11 34.76 -4.27 13.84
C GLU A 11 35.93 -3.61 13.10
N GLN A 12 36.67 -4.36 12.28
CA GLN A 12 37.80 -3.82 11.50
C GLN A 12 37.37 -2.82 10.42
N ILE A 13 36.17 -2.97 9.86
CA ILE A 13 35.70 -2.12 8.76
C ILE A 13 34.85 -0.93 9.24
N LYS A 14 34.49 -0.89 10.51
CA LYS A 14 33.60 0.14 11.08
C LYS A 14 34.09 1.57 10.80
N GLN A 15 35.39 1.81 10.92
CA GLN A 15 36.01 3.12 10.63
C GLN A 15 35.99 3.51 9.15
N GLU A 16 35.70 2.56 8.27
CA GLU A 16 35.66 2.73 6.81
C GLU A 16 34.23 2.78 6.27
N ILE A 17 33.25 2.84 7.16
CA ILE A 17 31.83 2.99 6.86
C ILE A 17 31.39 4.37 7.37
N THR A 18 30.58 5.04 6.57
CA THR A 18 30.00 6.34 6.89
C THR A 18 28.52 6.29 6.57
N VAL A 19 27.71 6.96 7.38
CA VAL A 19 26.28 7.13 7.13
C VAL A 19 26.00 8.63 7.17
N ASP A 20 25.37 9.15 6.13
CA ASP A 20 25.05 10.57 6.04
C ASP A 20 23.80 10.95 6.85
N SER A 21 23.47 12.25 6.85
CA SER A 21 22.28 12.76 7.56
C SER A 21 20.96 12.18 7.06
N ASN A 22 20.93 11.65 5.83
CA ASN A 22 19.75 11.03 5.22
C ASN A 22 19.68 9.51 5.50
N GLY A 23 20.65 8.96 6.23
CA GLY A 23 20.73 7.53 6.51
C GLY A 23 21.27 6.72 5.33
N GLN A 24 21.87 7.34 4.31
CA GLN A 24 22.52 6.62 3.21
C GLN A 24 23.93 6.20 3.62
N GLY A 25 24.19 4.90 3.55
CA GLY A 25 25.47 4.33 3.92
C GLY A 25 26.45 4.34 2.75
N LYS A 26 27.73 4.60 3.04
CA LYS A 26 28.85 4.41 2.12
C LYS A 26 29.96 3.64 2.82
N ALA A 27 30.51 2.63 2.14
CA ALA A 27 31.68 1.90 2.59
C ALA A 27 32.86 2.16 1.66
N SER A 28 34.08 2.14 2.20
CA SER A 28 35.27 2.21 1.35
C SER A 28 35.38 0.97 0.44
N ILE A 29 36.19 1.09 -0.63
CA ILE A 29 36.53 -0.06 -1.47
C ILE A 29 37.22 -1.16 -0.66
N ARG A 30 38.09 -0.79 0.29
CA ARG A 30 38.82 -1.74 1.13
C ARG A 30 37.88 -2.47 2.09
N ALA A 31 36.93 -1.77 2.70
CA ALA A 31 35.90 -2.36 3.54
C ALA A 31 35.06 -3.37 2.76
N THR A 32 34.59 -2.97 1.57
CA THR A 32 33.79 -3.82 0.68
C THR A 32 34.57 -5.05 0.21
N ALA A 33 35.86 -4.87 -0.13
CA ALA A 33 36.74 -5.97 -0.51
C ALA A 33 36.98 -6.95 0.63
N ARG A 34 37.19 -6.45 1.86
CA ARG A 34 37.33 -7.30 3.05
C ARG A 34 36.05 -8.06 3.35
N LEU A 35 34.87 -7.43 3.27
CA LEU A 35 33.58 -8.11 3.43
C LEU A 35 33.39 -9.22 2.39
N ALA A 36 33.82 -8.99 1.15
CA ALA A 36 33.74 -9.97 0.09
C ALA A 36 34.90 -10.98 0.09
N ASN A 37 35.88 -10.86 0.98
CA ASN A 37 37.14 -11.61 0.97
C ASN A 37 37.84 -11.63 -0.42
N ILE A 38 38.01 -10.44 -0.99
CA ILE A 38 38.71 -10.26 -2.27
C ILE A 38 39.84 -9.25 -2.14
N ASP A 39 40.78 -9.27 -3.07
CA ASP A 39 41.80 -8.24 -3.17
C ASP A 39 41.20 -6.89 -3.56
N ALA A 40 41.43 -5.87 -2.72
CA ALA A 40 40.95 -4.51 -2.95
C ALA A 40 41.49 -3.92 -4.25
N THR A 41 42.74 -4.26 -4.64
CA THR A 41 43.32 -3.80 -5.90
C THR A 41 42.59 -4.41 -7.10
N GLY A 42 42.23 -5.69 -7.00
CA GLY A 42 41.36 -6.39 -7.95
C GLY A 42 40.00 -5.73 -8.09
N LEU A 43 39.34 -5.39 -6.98
CA LEU A 43 38.05 -4.67 -7.00
C LEU A 43 38.19 -3.29 -7.68
N VAL A 44 39.20 -2.50 -7.32
CA VAL A 44 39.48 -1.21 -7.98
C VAL A 44 39.66 -1.39 -9.49
N ARG A 45 40.44 -2.39 -9.91
CA ARG A 45 40.67 -2.67 -11.33
C ARG A 45 39.38 -3.01 -12.05
N SER A 46 38.52 -3.82 -11.44
CA SER A 46 37.20 -4.17 -11.98
C SER A 46 36.27 -2.96 -12.09
N LEU A 47 36.27 -2.04 -11.11
CA LEU A 47 35.44 -0.83 -11.17
C LEU A 47 35.97 0.19 -12.19
N LYS A 48 37.29 0.26 -12.39
CA LYS A 48 37.91 1.14 -13.40
C LYS A 48 37.50 0.83 -14.83
N THR A 49 36.98 -0.37 -15.13
CA THR A 49 36.48 -0.69 -16.46
C THR A 49 35.09 -0.10 -16.75
N ALA A 50 34.53 0.73 -15.85
CA ALA A 50 33.22 1.37 -16.02
C ALA A 50 33.09 2.19 -17.31
N VAL A 51 34.14 2.90 -17.70
CA VAL A 51 34.16 3.71 -18.93
C VAL A 51 34.44 2.92 -20.19
N ASP A 52 35.09 1.75 -20.07
CA ASP A 52 35.46 0.91 -21.20
C ASP A 52 34.32 -0.05 -21.64
N ASN A 53 33.16 0.05 -20.98
CA ASN A 53 31.86 -0.54 -21.32
C ASN A 53 31.82 -2.02 -21.77
N SER A 54 32.82 -2.85 -21.48
CA SER A 54 32.90 -4.17 -22.16
C SER A 54 33.72 -5.29 -21.49
N ARG A 55 34.13 -5.23 -20.22
CA ARG A 55 34.97 -6.31 -19.63
C ARG A 55 34.58 -6.87 -18.28
N SER A 56 33.81 -6.15 -17.48
CA SER A 56 33.49 -6.59 -16.11
C SER A 56 31.99 -6.83 -15.96
N LYS A 57 31.61 -8.10 -15.80
CA LYS A 57 30.23 -8.50 -15.49
C LYS A 57 29.69 -7.81 -14.22
N LEU A 58 30.57 -7.51 -13.27
CA LEU A 58 30.23 -6.74 -12.08
C LEU A 58 29.77 -5.32 -12.44
N VAL A 59 30.54 -4.62 -13.29
CA VAL A 59 30.21 -3.27 -13.74
C VAL A 59 28.92 -3.26 -14.54
N GLU A 60 28.72 -4.21 -15.45
CA GLU A 60 27.46 -4.35 -16.18
C GLU A 60 26.26 -4.47 -15.24
N LYS A 61 26.41 -5.24 -14.15
CA LYS A 61 25.36 -5.40 -13.14
C LYS A 61 25.11 -4.11 -12.36
N LEU A 62 26.16 -3.36 -12.01
CA LEU A 62 26.04 -2.07 -11.35
C LEU A 62 25.31 -1.05 -12.25
N ILE A 63 25.66 -0.99 -13.54
CA ILE A 63 24.98 -0.13 -14.51
C ILE A 63 23.50 -0.53 -14.65
N ARG A 64 23.19 -1.83 -14.74
CA ARG A 64 21.79 -2.32 -14.74
C ARG A 64 21.02 -1.98 -13.46
N LYS A 65 21.71 -1.75 -12.34
CA LYS A 65 21.12 -1.29 -11.09
C LYS A 65 20.96 0.24 -11.02
N GLY A 66 21.32 0.96 -12.08
CA GLY A 66 21.12 2.39 -12.23
C GLY A 66 22.32 3.25 -11.84
N PHE A 67 23.51 2.66 -11.64
CA PHE A 67 24.72 3.43 -11.36
C PHE A 67 25.39 3.90 -12.65
N GLU A 68 25.69 5.19 -12.74
CA GLU A 68 26.38 5.78 -13.88
C GLU A 68 27.87 5.42 -13.89
N ALA A 69 28.47 5.23 -15.07
CA ALA A 69 29.89 4.86 -15.17
C ALA A 69 30.83 5.88 -14.50
N VAL A 70 30.49 7.17 -14.59
CA VAL A 70 31.24 8.27 -13.96
C VAL A 70 31.18 8.17 -12.43
N GLU A 71 30.02 7.82 -11.87
CA GLU A 71 29.86 7.64 -10.42
C GLU A 71 30.72 6.48 -9.91
N ILE A 72 30.70 5.34 -10.63
CA ILE A 72 31.47 4.15 -10.26
C ILE A 72 32.98 4.46 -10.18
N LEU A 73 33.50 5.26 -11.11
CA LEU A 73 34.91 5.71 -11.06
C LEU A 73 35.21 6.58 -9.84
N GLY A 74 34.24 7.39 -9.41
CA GLY A 74 34.34 8.28 -8.25
C GLY A 74 34.40 7.56 -6.90
N TRP A 75 33.97 6.30 -6.82
CA TRP A 75 33.87 5.55 -5.54
C TRP A 75 35.20 5.32 -4.82
N SER A 76 36.33 5.44 -5.53
CA SER A 76 37.65 5.42 -4.89
C SER A 76 37.86 6.58 -3.91
N GLN A 77 37.15 7.70 -4.12
CA GLN A 77 37.20 8.90 -3.29
C GLN A 77 35.93 9.06 -2.46
N SER A 78 34.76 8.83 -3.05
CA SER A 78 33.46 9.08 -2.41
C SER A 78 32.96 7.92 -1.54
N GLY A 79 33.57 6.74 -1.66
CA GLY A 79 33.03 5.49 -1.11
C GLY A 79 31.95 4.86 -2.01
N ILE A 80 31.72 3.56 -1.80
CA ILE A 80 30.73 2.73 -2.47
C ILE A 80 29.40 2.84 -1.70
N PRO A 81 28.30 3.24 -2.36
CA PRO A 81 26.97 3.28 -1.74
C PRO A 81 26.49 1.90 -1.24
N ASP A 82 25.70 1.87 -0.17
CA ASP A 82 25.12 0.66 0.42
C ASP A 82 24.47 -0.31 -0.59
N ILE A 83 23.67 0.20 -1.53
CA ILE A 83 23.04 -0.58 -2.60
C ILE A 83 24.09 -1.22 -3.54
N ALA A 84 25.17 -0.50 -3.82
CA ALA A 84 26.27 -1.02 -4.62
C ALA A 84 27.09 -2.06 -3.85
N VAL A 85 27.30 -1.89 -2.54
CA VAL A 85 27.92 -2.89 -1.67
C VAL A 85 27.14 -4.20 -1.71
N ALA A 86 25.80 -4.14 -1.56
CA ALA A 86 24.94 -5.32 -1.69
C ALA A 86 25.12 -6.02 -3.05
N THR A 87 25.19 -5.24 -4.13
CA THR A 87 25.35 -5.76 -5.49
C THR A 87 26.72 -6.44 -5.70
N ILE A 88 27.78 -5.85 -5.15
CA ILE A 88 29.14 -6.40 -5.19
C ILE A 88 29.22 -7.71 -4.39
N LEU A 89 28.64 -7.74 -3.19
CA LEU A 89 28.61 -8.94 -2.36
C LEU A 89 27.84 -10.07 -3.04
N HIS A 90 26.67 -9.79 -3.61
CA HIS A 90 25.92 -10.78 -4.38
C HIS A 90 26.72 -11.28 -5.59
N TYR A 91 27.44 -10.40 -6.30
CA TYR A 91 28.25 -10.83 -7.44
C TYR A 91 29.36 -11.81 -7.00
N TYR A 92 30.09 -11.50 -5.93
CA TYR A 92 31.14 -12.38 -5.41
C TYR A 92 30.61 -13.56 -4.58
N GLY A 93 29.35 -13.55 -4.15
CA GLY A 93 28.72 -14.72 -3.53
C GLY A 93 28.29 -15.76 -4.57
N TYR A 94 27.69 -15.32 -5.69
CA TYR A 94 26.99 -16.23 -6.61
C TYR A 94 27.50 -16.25 -8.06
N GLU A 95 28.03 -15.15 -8.59
CA GLU A 95 28.15 -14.94 -10.05
C GLU A 95 29.59 -14.80 -10.56
N ALA A 96 30.57 -14.60 -9.67
CA ALA A 96 31.97 -14.40 -10.02
C ALA A 96 32.71 -15.69 -10.46
N GLY A 97 32.02 -16.83 -10.49
CA GLY A 97 32.55 -18.13 -10.90
C GLY A 97 33.69 -18.60 -9.99
N LYS A 98 34.88 -18.82 -10.54
CA LYS A 98 36.07 -19.21 -9.75
C LYS A 98 36.51 -18.16 -8.72
N ARG A 99 36.01 -16.94 -8.83
CA ARG A 99 36.28 -15.83 -7.89
C ARG A 99 35.17 -15.66 -6.87
N CYS A 100 34.18 -16.56 -6.83
CA CYS A 100 33.22 -16.54 -5.75
C CYS A 100 33.91 -16.82 -4.41
N SER A 101 33.43 -16.18 -3.34
CA SER A 101 33.93 -16.41 -2.00
C SER A 101 32.80 -16.81 -1.07
N GLU A 102 33.07 -17.80 -0.20
CA GLU A 102 32.14 -18.23 0.84
C GLU A 102 31.78 -17.06 1.78
N GLN A 103 32.73 -16.15 2.01
CA GLN A 103 32.49 -14.99 2.86
C GLN A 103 31.52 -13.98 2.22
N ALA A 104 31.65 -13.70 0.92
CA ALA A 104 30.72 -12.82 0.23
C ALA A 104 29.30 -13.42 0.21
N LEU A 105 29.21 -14.75 0.08
CA LEU A 105 27.94 -15.49 0.18
C LEU A 105 27.31 -15.31 1.57
N LEU A 106 28.03 -15.63 2.65
CA LEU A 106 27.53 -15.49 4.02
C LEU A 106 27.18 -14.05 4.38
N ALA A 107 27.98 -13.08 3.93
CA ALA A 107 27.67 -11.67 4.12
C ALA A 107 26.41 -11.26 3.34
N CYS A 108 26.24 -11.74 2.10
CA CYS A 108 25.05 -11.49 1.30
C CYS A 108 23.79 -12.05 1.99
N GLU A 109 23.82 -13.32 2.41
CA GLU A 109 22.71 -13.98 3.12
C GLU A 109 22.37 -13.28 4.45
N ALA A 110 23.39 -12.86 5.21
CA ALA A 110 23.16 -12.07 6.42
C ALA A 110 22.44 -10.75 6.11
N PHE A 111 22.83 -10.07 5.03
CA PHE A 111 22.22 -8.81 4.62
C PHE A 111 20.87 -8.94 3.92
N GLU A 112 20.45 -10.12 3.46
CA GLU A 112 19.09 -10.32 2.94
C GLU A 112 18.02 -10.15 4.03
N SER A 113 18.35 -10.50 5.27
CA SER A 113 17.43 -10.41 6.40
C SER A 113 17.28 -8.98 6.96
N ILE A 114 18.37 -8.21 7.01
CA ILE A 114 18.44 -6.88 7.65
C ILE A 114 18.46 -5.75 6.61
N GLY A 115 19.10 -5.98 5.46
CA GLY A 115 19.44 -4.96 4.47
C GLY A 115 20.75 -4.24 4.80
N VAL A 116 21.63 -4.10 3.80
CA VAL A 116 22.95 -3.44 3.97
C VAL A 116 22.84 -2.03 4.55
N ARG A 117 21.82 -1.26 4.15
CA ARG A 117 21.58 0.09 4.67
C ARG A 117 21.28 0.09 6.16
N ALA A 118 20.32 -0.74 6.59
CA ALA A 118 19.92 -0.81 7.99
C ALA A 118 21.09 -1.33 8.86
N TRP A 119 21.85 -2.28 8.34
CA TRP A 119 23.07 -2.74 9.00
C TRP A 119 24.12 -1.61 9.15
N MET A 120 24.39 -0.82 8.10
CA MET A 120 25.31 0.32 8.19
C MET A 120 24.82 1.38 9.18
N GLN A 121 23.51 1.63 9.24
CA GLN A 121 22.91 2.55 10.20
C GLN A 121 23.10 2.05 11.64
N ASP A 122 22.83 0.77 11.90
CA ASP A 122 22.95 0.15 13.21
C ASP A 122 24.38 0.21 13.75
N ILE A 123 25.38 -0.22 12.96
CA ILE A 123 26.77 -0.22 13.41
C ILE A 123 27.33 1.19 13.63
N MET A 124 26.84 2.19 12.90
CA MET A 124 27.24 3.60 13.05
C MET A 124 26.46 4.31 14.15
N GLY A 125 25.53 3.62 14.84
CA GLY A 125 24.64 4.23 15.82
C GLY A 125 23.75 5.31 15.22
N TRP A 126 23.52 5.26 13.90
CA TRP A 126 22.64 6.20 13.22
C TRP A 126 21.23 5.92 13.66
N THR A 127 20.68 6.85 14.43
CA THR A 127 19.26 6.91 14.71
C THR A 127 18.67 7.93 13.77
N LYS A 128 17.53 7.60 13.14
CA LYS A 128 16.77 8.59 12.39
C LYS A 128 16.56 9.76 13.34
N PRO A 129 17.00 10.99 13.00
CA PRO A 129 16.79 12.14 13.86
C PRO A 129 15.33 12.12 14.29
N ALA A 130 15.08 12.08 15.60
CA ALA A 130 13.75 12.25 16.13
C ALA A 130 13.25 13.52 15.48
N THR A 131 12.30 13.40 14.55
CA THR A 131 11.61 14.54 14.03
C THR A 131 11.06 15.20 15.29
N GLN A 132 11.60 16.36 15.66
CA GLN A 132 10.76 17.42 16.20
C GLN A 132 9.48 17.40 15.35
N PRO A 133 8.29 17.70 15.87
CA PRO A 133 7.13 17.91 15.02
C PRO A 133 7.43 19.09 14.07
N GLN A 134 8.17 18.79 13.00
CA GLN A 134 8.17 19.51 11.76
C GLN A 134 6.74 19.35 11.33
N GLU A 135 6.04 20.49 11.32
CA GLU A 135 5.01 20.74 10.34
C GLU A 135 5.38 19.94 9.10
N GLN A 136 4.55 18.93 8.78
CA GLN A 136 4.70 18.17 7.55
C GLN A 136 5.05 19.18 6.46
N PRO A 137 6.14 19.01 5.68
CA PRO A 137 6.14 19.64 4.37
C PRO A 137 4.84 19.14 3.77
N SER A 138 3.87 20.05 3.61
CA SER A 138 2.56 19.73 3.08
C SER A 138 2.86 18.88 1.86
N THR A 139 2.47 17.61 1.89
CA THR A 139 2.38 16.77 0.70
C THR A 139 1.86 17.74 -0.35
N PRO A 140 2.61 18.12 -1.41
CA PRO A 140 2.19 19.21 -2.28
C PRO A 140 0.75 18.89 -2.62
N ALA A 141 -0.15 19.73 -2.10
CA ALA A 141 -1.53 19.31 -1.92
C ALA A 141 -1.97 18.91 -3.31
N LEU A 142 -2.24 17.60 -3.47
CA LEU A 142 -2.65 17.10 -4.78
C LEU A 142 -3.78 18.05 -5.17
N PRO A 143 -3.72 18.66 -6.37
CA PRO A 143 -4.74 19.61 -6.78
C PRO A 143 -6.10 18.98 -6.47
N PRO A 144 -7.11 19.78 -6.09
CA PRO A 144 -8.45 19.28 -5.84
C PRO A 144 -8.84 18.18 -6.84
N VAL A 145 -9.52 17.12 -6.38
CA VAL A 145 -9.81 15.93 -7.20
C VAL A 145 -10.37 16.33 -8.56
N GLU A 146 -11.19 17.36 -8.59
CA GLU A 146 -11.78 17.99 -9.76
C GLU A 146 -10.72 18.50 -10.74
N GLN A 147 -9.69 19.18 -10.23
CA GLN A 147 -8.59 19.73 -11.02
C GLN A 147 -7.66 18.63 -11.56
N ARG A 148 -7.44 17.56 -10.79
CA ARG A 148 -6.68 16.38 -11.27
C ARG A 148 -7.43 15.62 -12.35
N LEU A 149 -8.73 15.40 -12.17
CA LEU A 149 -9.59 14.79 -13.18
C LEU A 149 -9.64 15.65 -14.45
N HIS A 150 -9.73 16.97 -14.30
CA HIS A 150 -9.71 17.90 -15.41
C HIS A 150 -8.39 17.84 -16.20
N THR A 151 -7.24 17.84 -15.52
CA THR A 151 -5.92 17.71 -16.15
C THR A 151 -5.76 16.37 -16.86
N LEU A 152 -6.27 15.28 -16.29
CA LEU A 152 -6.27 13.96 -16.95
C LEU A 152 -7.13 13.98 -18.22
N VAL A 153 -8.34 14.54 -18.16
CA VAL A 153 -9.24 14.64 -19.32
C VAL A 153 -8.65 15.51 -20.42
N LEU A 154 -7.99 16.62 -20.07
CA LEU A 154 -7.27 17.48 -21.02
C LEU A 154 -6.12 16.73 -21.67
N ALA A 155 -5.28 16.03 -20.88
CA ALA A 155 -4.20 15.22 -21.41
C ALA A 155 -4.71 14.13 -22.36
N MET A 156 -5.84 13.49 -22.05
CA MET A 156 -6.48 12.51 -22.92
C MET A 156 -7.00 13.13 -24.22
N LYS A 157 -7.58 14.34 -24.18
CA LYS A 157 -8.03 15.07 -25.37
C LYS A 157 -6.85 15.45 -26.26
N THR A 158 -5.81 16.05 -25.69
CA THR A 158 -4.59 16.42 -26.44
C THR A 158 -3.93 15.18 -27.05
N LEU A 159 -3.87 14.07 -26.31
CA LEU A 159 -3.33 12.81 -26.81
C LEU A 159 -4.18 12.23 -27.95
N ALA A 160 -5.51 12.27 -27.82
CA ALA A 160 -6.43 11.84 -28.87
C ALA A 160 -6.35 12.74 -30.12
N GLU A 161 -6.18 14.05 -29.97
CA GLU A 161 -5.96 14.99 -31.08
C GLU A 161 -4.64 14.71 -31.80
N LEU A 162 -3.56 14.46 -31.05
CA LEU A 162 -2.25 14.11 -31.60
C LEU A 162 -2.25 12.74 -32.32
N THR A 163 -3.13 11.82 -31.95
CA THR A 163 -3.21 10.48 -32.57
C THR A 163 -4.38 10.31 -33.54
N GLY A 164 -5.05 11.40 -33.95
CA GLY A 164 -6.13 11.35 -34.95
C GLY A 164 -7.43 10.70 -34.47
N GLY A 165 -7.74 10.83 -33.17
CA GLY A 165 -8.99 10.39 -32.56
C GLY A 165 -8.98 8.95 -32.03
N ARG A 166 -7.86 8.24 -32.11
CA ARG A 166 -7.71 6.89 -31.54
C ARG A 166 -6.42 6.80 -30.74
N LEU A 167 -6.53 6.54 -29.45
CA LEU A 167 -5.38 6.15 -28.65
C LEU A 167 -4.86 4.82 -29.19
N ASN A 168 -3.53 4.64 -29.17
CA ASN A 168 -2.93 3.35 -29.48
C ASN A 168 -3.59 2.27 -28.58
N PRO A 169 -4.07 1.14 -29.14
CA PRO A 169 -4.72 0.08 -28.36
C PRO A 169 -3.92 -0.38 -27.13
N TYR A 170 -2.59 -0.35 -27.22
CA TYR A 170 -1.71 -0.68 -26.11
C TYR A 170 -1.78 0.34 -24.97
N MET A 171 -1.85 1.63 -25.30
CA MET A 171 -2.03 2.69 -24.30
C MET A 171 -3.43 2.62 -23.68
N GLU A 172 -4.46 2.37 -24.48
CA GLU A 172 -5.82 2.19 -23.98
C GLU A 172 -5.91 1.01 -22.99
N GLN A 173 -5.24 -0.09 -23.30
CA GLN A 173 -5.11 -1.25 -22.41
C GLN A 173 -4.38 -0.87 -21.10
N GLN A 174 -3.22 -0.21 -21.19
CA GLN A 174 -2.46 0.23 -20.01
C GLN A 174 -3.27 1.15 -19.09
N PHE A 175 -4.09 2.04 -19.65
CA PHE A 175 -4.99 2.88 -18.86
C PHE A 175 -6.10 2.08 -18.18
N LYS A 176 -6.71 1.12 -18.89
CA LYS A 176 -7.72 0.22 -18.31
C LYS A 176 -7.13 -0.61 -17.16
N ASP A 177 -5.92 -1.13 -17.33
CA ASP A 177 -5.23 -1.91 -16.32
C ASP A 177 -4.85 -1.06 -15.10
N TYR A 178 -4.36 0.17 -15.32
CA TYR A 178 -4.05 1.10 -14.24
C TYR A 178 -5.30 1.50 -13.44
N ALA A 179 -6.40 1.83 -14.13
CA ALA A 179 -7.68 2.11 -13.48
C ALA A 179 -8.22 0.89 -12.72
N GLY A 180 -8.11 -0.31 -13.32
CA GLY A 180 -8.47 -1.57 -12.69
C GLY A 180 -7.67 -1.84 -11.41
N ASN A 181 -6.36 -1.61 -11.44
CA ASN A 181 -5.47 -1.78 -10.28
C ASN A 181 -5.76 -0.77 -9.16
N LEU A 182 -6.03 0.50 -9.49
CA LEU A 182 -6.42 1.50 -8.50
C LEU A 182 -7.76 1.14 -7.83
N LEU A 183 -8.73 0.68 -8.61
CA LEU A 183 -10.00 0.19 -8.08
C LEU A 183 -9.80 -1.05 -7.21
N ALA A 184 -8.94 -1.99 -7.63
CA ALA A 184 -8.62 -3.18 -6.86
C ALA A 184 -7.91 -2.84 -5.55
N GLU A 185 -6.98 -1.88 -5.54
CA GLU A 185 -6.29 -1.43 -4.32
C GLU A 185 -7.24 -0.69 -3.37
N HIS A 186 -8.11 0.18 -3.90
CA HIS A 186 -9.16 0.85 -3.13
C HIS A 186 -10.12 -0.18 -2.51
N ASN A 187 -10.58 -1.15 -3.29
CA ASN A 187 -11.41 -2.25 -2.81
C ASN A 187 -10.68 -3.12 -1.80
N ARG A 188 -9.38 -3.37 -1.96
CA ARG A 188 -8.56 -4.11 -1.00
C ARG A 188 -8.45 -3.40 0.34
N LYS A 189 -8.37 -2.07 0.35
CA LYS A 189 -8.43 -1.25 1.58
C LYS A 189 -9.80 -1.35 2.26
N LEU A 190 -10.89 -1.35 1.48
CA LEU A 190 -12.25 -1.61 1.96
C LEU A 190 -12.47 -3.05 2.49
N LEU A 191 -11.61 -4.00 2.09
CA LEU A 191 -11.63 -5.39 2.54
C LEU A 191 -10.76 -5.65 3.79
N THR A 192 -10.02 -4.65 4.27
CA THR A 192 -9.34 -4.74 5.57
C THR A 192 -10.43 -4.63 6.64
N PRO A 193 -10.57 -5.60 7.57
CA PRO A 193 -11.63 -5.55 8.57
C PRO A 193 -11.40 -4.36 9.50
N SER A 194 -12.15 -3.28 9.27
CA SER A 194 -12.35 -2.24 10.27
C SER A 194 -13.09 -2.86 11.46
N GLU A 195 -12.64 -2.58 12.69
CA GLU A 195 -13.40 -2.92 13.91
C GLU A 195 -14.81 -2.29 13.86
N GLU A 196 -14.96 -1.17 13.16
CA GLU A 196 -16.23 -0.52 12.93
C GLU A 196 -17.04 -1.21 11.83
N ARG A 197 -17.97 -2.07 12.25
CA ARG A 197 -18.92 -2.74 11.36
C ARG A 197 -20.22 -1.94 11.24
N TRP A 198 -20.51 -1.41 10.05
CA TRP A 198 -21.74 -0.66 9.73
C TRP A 198 -22.60 -1.38 8.71
N LEU A 199 -23.74 -1.93 9.15
CA LEU A 199 -24.65 -2.69 8.28
C LEU A 199 -26.03 -2.03 8.19
N GLY A 200 -26.67 -2.14 7.03
CA GLY A 200 -28.11 -1.89 6.92
C GLY A 200 -28.88 -3.07 7.53
N VAL A 201 -30.09 -2.81 8.05
CA VAL A 201 -30.90 -3.83 8.75
C VAL A 201 -31.13 -5.10 7.93
N VAL A 202 -31.33 -4.98 6.61
CA VAL A 202 -31.52 -6.14 5.72
C VAL A 202 -30.26 -7.00 5.68
N ASN A 203 -29.09 -6.37 5.54
CA ASN A 203 -27.82 -7.07 5.52
C ASN A 203 -27.53 -7.72 6.89
N PHE A 204 -27.85 -7.03 7.99
CA PHE A 204 -27.76 -7.59 9.34
C PHE A 204 -28.66 -8.82 9.51
N ALA A 205 -29.93 -8.74 9.08
CA ALA A 205 -30.86 -9.87 9.16
C ALA A 205 -30.37 -11.10 8.37
N GLU A 206 -29.82 -10.88 7.17
CA GLU A 206 -29.35 -11.96 6.30
C GLU A 206 -28.01 -12.55 6.75
N SER A 207 -27.03 -11.72 7.10
CA SER A 207 -25.68 -12.16 7.44
C SER A 207 -25.53 -12.63 8.88
N GLU A 208 -26.16 -11.96 9.85
CA GLU A 208 -25.98 -12.28 11.29
C GLU A 208 -27.05 -13.23 11.81
N LEU A 209 -28.28 -13.16 11.29
CA LEU A 209 -29.41 -13.95 11.79
C LEU A 209 -29.86 -15.05 10.82
N GLY A 210 -29.26 -15.12 9.61
CA GLY A 210 -29.63 -16.08 8.58
C GLY A 210 -31.07 -15.94 8.06
N LYS A 211 -31.72 -14.78 8.28
CA LYS A 211 -33.11 -14.52 7.87
C LYS A 211 -33.12 -13.98 6.44
N LYS A 212 -33.62 -14.78 5.49
CA LYS A 212 -33.80 -14.34 4.10
C LYS A 212 -34.91 -13.29 4.00
N VAL A 213 -34.58 -12.05 3.61
CA VAL A 213 -35.57 -10.97 3.55
C VAL A 213 -36.18 -10.89 2.13
N PRO A 214 -37.49 -11.06 1.97
CA PRO A 214 -38.10 -11.14 0.64
C PRO A 214 -38.18 -9.77 -0.07
N LEU A 215 -38.12 -9.83 -1.41
CA LEU A 215 -38.23 -8.69 -2.32
C LEU A 215 -39.68 -8.23 -2.56
N SER A 216 -40.66 -9.01 -2.12
CA SER A 216 -42.09 -8.72 -2.23
C SER A 216 -42.88 -9.42 -1.11
N GLY A 217 -44.15 -9.05 -0.93
CA GLY A 217 -45.04 -9.65 0.08
C GLY A 217 -45.06 -8.92 1.42
N ALA A 218 -45.65 -9.55 2.43
CA ALA A 218 -45.91 -8.94 3.75
C ALA A 218 -44.62 -8.49 4.47
N HIS A 219 -43.56 -9.30 4.36
CA HIS A 219 -42.25 -9.09 5.00
C HIS A 219 -41.22 -8.44 4.06
N TYR A 220 -41.69 -7.60 3.14
CA TYR A 220 -40.85 -6.90 2.18
C TYR A 220 -39.70 -6.14 2.84
N ARG A 221 -38.48 -6.25 2.29
CA ARG A 221 -37.27 -5.54 2.76
C ARG A 221 -37.42 -4.04 3.01
N GLY A 222 -38.24 -3.34 2.22
CA GLY A 222 -38.49 -1.90 2.41
C GLY A 222 -39.34 -1.62 3.66
N HIS A 223 -40.22 -2.54 4.03
CA HIS A 223 -40.95 -2.47 5.29
C HIS A 223 -40.02 -2.73 6.48
N LEU A 224 -39.06 -3.66 6.38
CA LEU A 224 -38.09 -3.90 7.45
C LEU A 224 -37.25 -2.65 7.78
N GLY A 225 -36.75 -1.96 6.74
CA GLY A 225 -36.06 -0.67 6.94
C GLY A 225 -36.94 0.39 7.60
N THR A 226 -38.21 0.46 7.18
CA THR A 226 -39.18 1.40 7.74
C THR A 226 -39.59 1.02 9.17
N TRP A 227 -39.63 -0.27 9.49
CA TRP A 227 -39.98 -0.84 10.78
C TRP A 227 -38.99 -0.44 11.85
N VAL A 228 -37.70 -0.67 11.61
CA VAL A 228 -36.64 -0.27 12.55
C VAL A 228 -36.67 1.24 12.76
N ARG A 229 -36.83 2.04 11.71
CA ARG A 229 -36.92 3.50 11.87
C ARG A 229 -38.13 3.96 12.69
N THR A 230 -39.27 3.26 12.57
CA THR A 230 -40.53 3.67 13.20
C THR A 230 -40.58 3.26 14.66
N PHE A 231 -40.18 2.04 14.98
CA PHE A 231 -40.31 1.46 16.33
C PHE A 231 -39.00 1.46 17.12
N TYR A 232 -37.86 1.63 16.45
CA TYR A 232 -36.53 1.61 17.05
C TYR A 232 -35.65 2.81 16.61
N PRO A 233 -36.15 4.06 16.64
CA PRO A 233 -35.40 5.23 16.18
C PRO A 233 -34.09 5.47 16.95
N GLN A 234 -34.00 4.99 18.18
CA GLN A 234 -32.82 5.11 19.03
C GLN A 234 -31.59 4.32 18.55
N LEU A 235 -31.76 3.36 17.63
CA LEU A 235 -30.66 2.49 17.18
C LEU A 235 -29.71 3.18 16.19
N GLY A 236 -30.12 4.28 15.57
CA GLY A 236 -29.24 5.05 14.71
C GLY A 236 -29.97 5.93 13.69
N SER A 237 -29.31 7.01 13.29
CA SER A 237 -29.82 8.00 12.32
C SER A 237 -28.92 8.15 11.08
N ARG A 238 -27.79 7.46 11.03
CA ARG A 238 -26.81 7.54 9.93
C ARG A 238 -27.39 6.95 8.65
N GLN A 239 -27.21 7.68 7.55
CA GLN A 239 -27.56 7.23 6.20
C GLN A 239 -26.33 7.13 5.30
N GLU A 240 -26.34 6.16 4.40
CA GLU A 240 -25.35 6.02 3.34
C GLU A 240 -26.05 5.74 2.01
N THR A 241 -25.54 6.31 0.93
CA THR A 241 -26.01 6.01 -0.42
C THR A 241 -25.45 4.66 -0.85
N ARG A 242 -26.32 3.66 -1.02
CA ARG A 242 -25.93 2.32 -1.48
C ARG A 242 -26.81 1.87 -2.64
N LEU A 243 -26.25 0.98 -3.47
CA LEU A 243 -26.95 0.39 -4.60
C LEU A 243 -27.98 -0.63 -4.10
N VAL A 244 -29.26 -0.35 -4.33
CA VAL A 244 -30.40 -1.19 -3.98
C VAL A 244 -31.15 -1.54 -5.26
N ASN A 245 -31.13 -2.82 -5.65
CA ASN A 245 -31.79 -3.31 -6.88
C ASN A 245 -31.43 -2.49 -8.13
N GLY A 246 -30.15 -2.13 -8.27
CA GLY A 246 -29.65 -1.36 -9.42
C GLY A 246 -29.85 0.15 -9.33
N VAL A 247 -30.46 0.68 -8.25
CA VAL A 247 -30.66 2.12 -8.05
C VAL A 247 -29.93 2.59 -6.80
N GLN A 248 -29.20 3.70 -6.87
CA GLN A 248 -28.58 4.32 -5.70
C GLN A 248 -29.66 4.89 -4.79
N GLN A 249 -29.73 4.43 -3.54
CA GLN A 249 -30.72 4.86 -2.56
C GLN A 249 -30.05 5.19 -1.22
N PRO A 250 -30.51 6.24 -0.51
CA PRO A 250 -30.09 6.48 0.86
C PRO A 250 -30.68 5.38 1.75
N ILE A 251 -29.82 4.61 2.40
CA ILE A 251 -30.20 3.57 3.36
C ILE A 251 -29.68 3.92 4.75
N TYR A 252 -30.43 3.55 5.78
CA TYR A 252 -29.95 3.66 7.15
C TYR A 252 -28.94 2.55 7.44
N VAL A 253 -27.84 2.91 8.09
CA VAL A 253 -26.79 1.99 8.53
C VAL A 253 -26.60 2.11 10.03
N TYR A 254 -26.28 0.99 10.67
CA TYR A 254 -26.23 0.84 12.12
C TYR A 254 -24.88 0.30 12.56
N ALA A 255 -24.39 0.76 13.71
CA ALA A 255 -23.12 0.37 14.30
C ALA A 255 -23.20 -1.04 14.90
N CYS A 256 -23.16 -2.07 14.07
CA CYS A 256 -23.32 -3.47 14.50
C CYS A 256 -22.16 -4.00 15.36
N HIS A 257 -21.06 -3.26 15.48
CA HIS A 257 -19.99 -3.54 16.43
C HIS A 257 -20.35 -3.15 17.87
N GLU A 258 -21.37 -2.30 18.07
CA GLU A 258 -21.89 -1.98 19.40
C GLU A 258 -22.91 -3.04 19.86
N PRO A 259 -22.69 -3.73 21.00
CA PRO A 259 -23.58 -4.82 21.44
C PRO A 259 -25.03 -4.39 21.66
N ALA A 260 -25.26 -3.17 22.15
CA ALA A 260 -26.60 -2.63 22.39
C ALA A 260 -27.37 -2.42 21.07
N VAL A 261 -26.70 -1.93 20.04
CA VAL A 261 -27.29 -1.74 18.70
C VAL A 261 -27.58 -3.09 18.05
N ALA A 262 -26.62 -4.03 18.12
CA ALA A 262 -26.81 -5.38 17.60
C ALA A 262 -28.00 -6.11 18.26
N ALA A 263 -28.08 -6.09 19.60
CA ALA A 263 -29.19 -6.70 20.32
C ALA A 263 -30.54 -6.04 19.98
N GLY A 264 -30.57 -4.71 19.88
CA GLY A 264 -31.76 -3.96 19.47
C GLY A 264 -32.22 -4.30 18.05
N LEU A 265 -31.28 -4.44 17.11
CA LEU A 265 -31.58 -4.86 15.74
C LEU A 265 -32.08 -6.30 15.68
N THR A 266 -31.49 -7.22 16.43
CA THR A 266 -31.96 -8.61 16.52
C THR A 266 -33.42 -8.66 16.96
N LYS A 267 -33.74 -7.97 18.06
CA LYS A 267 -35.12 -7.88 18.54
C LYS A 267 -36.06 -7.27 17.50
N ALA A 268 -35.67 -6.17 16.86
CA ALA A 268 -36.49 -5.51 15.85
C ALA A 268 -36.76 -6.40 14.62
N VAL A 269 -35.77 -7.17 14.18
CA VAL A 269 -35.89 -8.12 13.07
C VAL A 269 -36.79 -9.29 13.44
N GLU A 270 -36.62 -9.86 14.64
CA GLU A 270 -37.45 -10.97 15.12
C GLU A 270 -38.92 -10.55 15.25
N GLU A 271 -39.20 -9.38 15.84
CA GLU A 271 -40.54 -8.83 15.94
C GLU A 271 -41.16 -8.58 14.57
N PHE A 272 -40.38 -8.05 13.62
CA PHE A 272 -40.85 -7.83 12.26
C PHE A 272 -41.30 -9.12 11.57
N PHE A 273 -40.52 -10.21 11.71
CA PHE A 273 -40.84 -11.50 11.08
C PHE A 273 -41.90 -12.31 11.84
N ALA A 274 -42.06 -12.07 13.15
CA ALA A 274 -43.13 -12.69 13.93
C ALA A 274 -44.49 -12.00 13.69
N HIS A 275 -44.49 -10.75 13.21
CA HIS A 275 -45.71 -9.97 13.05
C HIS A 275 -46.51 -10.41 11.81
N PRO A 276 -47.81 -10.72 11.93
CA PRO A 276 -48.61 -11.31 10.84
C PRO A 276 -48.82 -10.36 9.64
N SER A 277 -48.84 -9.04 9.87
CA SER A 277 -48.95 -8.03 8.82
C SER A 277 -48.14 -6.77 9.15
N PRO A 278 -46.80 -6.78 8.97
CA PRO A 278 -45.94 -5.67 9.37
C PRO A 278 -46.30 -4.36 8.65
N GLY A 279 -46.71 -4.45 7.38
CA GLY A 279 -47.15 -3.29 6.61
C GLY A 279 -48.40 -2.60 7.18
N ALA A 280 -49.32 -3.34 7.81
CA ALA A 280 -50.50 -2.76 8.45
C ALA A 280 -50.14 -2.00 9.73
N ALA A 281 -49.28 -2.60 10.57
CA ALA A 281 -48.78 -1.96 11.79
C ALA A 281 -47.97 -0.68 11.46
N LEU A 282 -47.18 -0.69 10.39
CA LEU A 282 -46.49 0.51 9.92
C LEU A 282 -47.45 1.64 9.54
N ARG A 283 -48.52 1.32 8.80
CA ARG A 283 -49.55 2.32 8.45
C ARG A 283 -50.26 2.88 9.68
N GLN A 284 -50.57 2.03 10.67
CA GLN A 284 -51.17 2.46 11.94
C GLN A 284 -50.24 3.38 12.74
N ALA A 285 -48.94 3.11 12.70
CA ALA A 285 -47.91 3.98 13.28
C ALA A 285 -47.63 5.24 12.43
N GLY A 286 -48.43 5.51 11.40
CA GLY A 286 -48.29 6.69 10.54
C GLY A 286 -47.15 6.61 9.52
N ALA A 287 -46.45 5.48 9.42
CA ALA A 287 -45.47 5.30 8.36
C ALA A 287 -46.16 5.38 6.98
N PHE A 288 -45.48 5.99 6.00
CA PHE A 288 -45.96 6.28 4.65
C PHE A 288 -46.91 7.48 4.50
N THR A 289 -47.26 8.21 5.57
CA THR A 289 -47.90 9.52 5.42
C THR A 289 -46.86 10.53 4.89
N ARG A 290 -47.04 11.01 3.65
CA ARG A 290 -46.25 12.13 3.13
C ARG A 290 -46.61 13.36 3.96
N LYS A 291 -45.64 13.98 4.64
CA LYS A 291 -45.75 15.41 4.98
C LYS A 291 -45.85 16.15 3.65
N SER A 292 -47.02 16.67 3.30
CA SER A 292 -47.12 17.69 2.26
C SER A 292 -46.31 18.89 2.77
N LEU A 293 -45.22 19.21 2.09
CA LEU A 293 -44.62 20.53 2.20
C LEU A 293 -45.68 21.53 1.75
N VAL A 294 -46.33 22.18 2.73
CA VAL A 294 -47.13 23.38 2.49
C VAL A 294 -46.12 24.48 2.18
N THR A 295 -45.97 24.80 0.90
CA THR A 295 -45.41 26.09 0.50
C THR A 295 -46.42 27.18 0.84
N ALA A 296 -46.10 27.96 1.87
CA ALA A 296 -46.59 29.33 2.09
C ALA A 296 -45.43 30.13 2.70
#